data_AF-A0A2T2P0A3-F1
#
_entry.id   AF-A0A2T2P0A3-F1
#
_cell.length_a   1.000
_cell.length_b   1.000
_cell.length_c   1.000
_cell.angle_alpha   90.00
_cell.angle_beta   90.00
_cell.angle_gamma   90.00
#
_symmetry.space_group_name_H-M   'P 1'
#
loop_
_entity.id
_entity.type
_entity.pdbx_description
1 polymer ?
#
loop_
_entity_poly.entity_id
_entity_poly.type
_entity_poly.pdbx_seq_one_letter_code
_entity_poly.pdbx_strand_id
1 'polypeptide(L)'
;MADAIRLPNEILFDVFERLRDKPSNLLNSMLCCQRWHDVALTVLYSHIALDSKLHEDSPVTRFASRKIHREMVQSFHLRISQVHLMGFSISSGEAFDRLSELCELFPRLERLKTFALSFEKPAGEGFLGPSLAIVSILKSLPKTVVNLNLECDSLSIPSLEEPHICNAMSALLPRLRSLRLQIPYLCSGFLSSVFSQATLDHENDHPSNATISRRPTSSLEYLVIRLDNRPTAAHGTSTCKCFSDDESLSAASLANKLHWLFKKGAFPSLRQFSVIDRLDAIPWPQNIQWNVFKTRTISPSTTQTTTFPWCARGGSSSLFMIRDFDGDWFGSFCEVSDALEGPLSWTQSGIKTKKQVQQEQDGAWELDRSKLESRRTVVQNFGVSLRLWQHEILTEAKLLWARTMPGLEDSAPVVQVLPEGWRWVSDGLWTWTIQPVAP
;
A
#
# COMPACT_ATOMS: atom_id res chain seq x y z
N MET A 1 48.37 9.54 1.78
CA MET A 1 47.03 9.03 1.45
C MET A 1 46.85 7.74 2.22
N ALA A 2 45.88 7.68 3.13
CA ALA A 2 45.54 6.43 3.80
C ALA A 2 45.11 5.40 2.74
N ASP A 3 45.56 4.16 2.90
CA ASP A 3 45.49 3.10 1.90
C ASP A 3 44.05 2.60 1.70
N ALA A 4 43.23 3.38 0.97
CA ALA A 4 41.84 3.05 0.66
C ALA A 4 41.68 1.70 -0.07
N ILE A 5 42.78 1.15 -0.59
CA ILE A 5 42.89 -0.18 -1.20
C ILE A 5 42.67 -1.28 -0.15
N ARG A 6 42.87 -1.01 1.15
CA ARG A 6 42.74 -2.00 2.23
C ARG A 6 41.36 -2.09 2.89
N LEU A 7 40.39 -1.26 2.51
CA LEU A 7 39.03 -1.37 3.05
C LEU A 7 38.44 -2.74 2.71
N PRO A 8 37.83 -3.49 3.64
CA PRO A 8 37.10 -4.73 3.33
C PRO A 8 35.94 -4.51 2.34
N ASN A 9 35.54 -5.56 1.61
CA ASN A 9 34.48 -5.44 0.59
C ASN A 9 33.13 -5.03 1.21
N GLU A 10 32.87 -5.44 2.44
CA GLU A 10 31.68 -5.12 3.21
C GLU A 10 31.59 -3.61 3.45
N ILE A 11 32.72 -2.99 3.80
CA ILE A 11 32.80 -1.53 4.02
C ILE A 11 32.64 -0.78 2.69
N LEU A 12 33.25 -1.28 1.60
CA LEU A 12 33.07 -0.69 0.27
C LEU A 12 31.61 -0.80 -0.19
N PHE A 13 30.97 -1.94 0.05
CA PHE A 13 29.57 -2.17 -0.26
C PHE A 13 28.68 -1.16 0.48
N ASP A 14 28.87 -1.00 1.80
CA ASP A 14 28.14 -0.03 2.62
C ASP A 14 28.33 1.41 2.13
N VAL A 15 29.56 1.78 1.73
CA VAL A 15 29.85 3.09 1.15
C VAL A 15 29.11 3.27 -0.17
N PHE A 16 29.16 2.28 -1.07
CA PHE A 16 28.52 2.35 -2.38
C PHE A 16 26.99 2.34 -2.31
N GLU A 17 26.40 1.62 -1.35
CA GLU A 17 24.95 1.71 -1.09
C GLU A 17 24.53 3.14 -0.74
N ARG A 18 25.32 3.87 0.06
CA ARG A 18 25.05 5.27 0.39
C ARG A 18 25.26 6.23 -0.79
N LEU A 19 26.06 5.84 -1.79
CA LEU A 19 26.26 6.62 -3.02
C LEU A 19 25.15 6.39 -4.06
N ARG A 20 24.26 5.43 -3.84
CA ARG A 20 23.25 5.03 -4.83
C ARG A 20 22.27 6.15 -5.19
N ASP A 21 21.98 7.04 -4.27
CA ASP A 21 21.13 8.22 -4.51
C ASP A 21 21.78 9.23 -5.48
N LYS A 22 23.08 9.08 -5.76
CA LYS A 22 23.84 9.88 -6.73
C LYS A 22 24.56 8.95 -7.73
N PRO A 23 23.87 8.44 -8.76
CA PRO A 23 24.41 7.46 -9.70
C PRO A 23 25.75 7.86 -10.34
N SER A 24 25.96 9.16 -10.59
CA SER A 24 27.24 9.68 -11.11
C SER A 24 28.44 9.38 -10.21
N ASN A 25 28.27 9.45 -8.88
CA ASN A 25 29.34 9.15 -7.93
C ASN A 25 29.65 7.66 -7.90
N LEU A 26 28.62 6.81 -7.99
CA LEU A 26 28.80 5.37 -8.05
C LEU A 26 29.53 4.96 -9.34
N LEU A 27 29.13 5.52 -10.49
CA LEU A 27 29.78 5.30 -11.78
C LEU A 27 31.24 5.77 -11.77
N ASN A 28 31.54 6.94 -11.21
CA ASN A 28 32.91 7.41 -11.07
C ASN A 28 33.74 6.50 -10.15
N SER A 29 33.15 5.94 -9.09
CA SER A 29 33.82 5.00 -8.18
C SER A 29 34.17 3.69 -8.89
N MET A 30 33.33 3.24 -9.84
CA MET A 30 33.62 2.08 -10.67
C MET A 30 34.87 2.25 -11.56
N LEU A 31 35.24 3.50 -11.88
CA LEU A 31 36.42 3.79 -12.70
C LEU A 31 37.74 3.79 -11.90
N CYS A 32 37.68 3.70 -10.57
CA CYS A 32 38.89 3.79 -9.73
C CYS A 32 39.80 2.57 -9.85
N CYS A 33 39.25 1.36 -9.71
CA CYS A 33 39.98 0.10 -9.85
C CYS A 33 39.01 -1.09 -10.04
N GLN A 34 39.53 -2.24 -10.49
CA GLN A 34 38.71 -3.44 -10.75
C GLN A 34 37.93 -3.92 -9.51
N ARG A 35 38.56 -3.86 -8.34
CA ARG A 35 37.89 -4.26 -7.09
C ARG A 35 36.69 -3.37 -6.78
N TRP A 36 36.84 -2.06 -6.94
CA TRP A 36 35.74 -1.11 -6.73
C TRP A 36 34.66 -1.28 -7.79
N HIS A 37 35.07 -1.51 -9.03
CA HIS A 37 34.16 -1.85 -10.12
C HIS A 37 33.26 -3.03 -9.73
N ASP A 38 33.82 -4.18 -9.30
CA ASP A 38 33.03 -5.39 -9.02
C ASP A 38 32.04 -5.21 -7.85
N VAL A 39 32.45 -4.52 -6.78
CA VAL A 39 31.58 -4.25 -5.62
C VAL A 39 30.49 -3.24 -5.99
N ALA A 40 30.84 -2.15 -6.68
CA ALA A 40 29.88 -1.14 -7.11
C ALA A 40 28.90 -1.69 -8.16
N LEU A 41 29.36 -2.59 -9.03
CA LEU A 41 28.53 -3.30 -10.01
C LEU A 41 27.45 -4.14 -9.32
N THR A 42 27.81 -4.84 -8.23
CA THR A 42 26.86 -5.60 -7.41
C THR A 42 25.78 -4.67 -6.81
N VAL A 43 26.17 -3.49 -6.32
CA VAL A 43 25.23 -2.48 -5.80
C VAL A 43 24.34 -1.90 -6.90
N LEU A 44 24.89 -1.67 -8.09
CA LEU A 44 24.16 -1.11 -9.23
C LEU A 44 23.07 -2.06 -9.74
N TYR A 45 23.38 -3.37 -9.81
CA TYR A 45 22.49 -4.38 -10.40
C TYR A 45 21.63 -5.15 -9.39
N SER A 46 21.85 -4.99 -8.08
CA SER A 46 21.07 -5.69 -7.04
C SER A 46 19.61 -5.27 -6.99
N HIS A 47 19.32 -4.01 -7.30
CA HIS A 47 17.99 -3.42 -7.16
C HIS A 47 17.63 -2.59 -8.39
N ILE A 48 16.89 -3.21 -9.30
CA ILE A 48 16.52 -2.64 -10.59
C ILE A 48 15.13 -2.02 -10.51
N ALA A 49 15.00 -0.80 -11.02
CA ALA A 49 13.71 -0.13 -11.22
C ALA A 49 13.63 0.34 -12.68
N LEU A 50 12.63 -0.12 -13.43
CA LEU A 50 12.48 0.16 -14.85
C LEU A 50 11.06 0.60 -15.19
N ASP A 51 10.99 1.57 -16.10
CA ASP A 51 9.75 2.01 -16.70
C ASP A 51 9.49 1.25 -18.00
N SER A 52 8.34 0.59 -18.07
CA SER A 52 7.83 -0.03 -19.28
C SER A 52 7.20 1.03 -20.18
N LYS A 53 7.79 1.21 -21.36
CA LYS A 53 7.35 2.11 -22.42
C LYS A 53 7.24 1.31 -23.72
N LEU A 54 6.39 1.75 -24.64
CA LEU A 54 6.16 1.01 -25.90
C LEU A 54 7.38 1.01 -26.83
N HIS A 55 8.20 2.07 -26.83
CA HIS A 55 9.35 2.19 -27.71
C HIS A 55 10.34 1.02 -27.63
N GLU A 56 10.91 0.63 -28.78
CA GLU A 56 11.89 -0.46 -28.88
C GLU A 56 13.17 -0.23 -28.04
N ASP A 57 13.58 1.03 -27.85
CA ASP A 57 14.73 1.40 -27.01
C ASP A 57 14.34 1.66 -25.53
N SER A 58 13.20 1.13 -25.08
CA SER A 58 12.77 1.28 -23.70
C SER A 58 13.85 0.73 -22.73
N PRO A 59 13.97 1.31 -21.52
CA PRO A 59 14.89 0.78 -20.50
C PRO A 59 14.68 -0.72 -20.23
N VAL A 60 13.42 -1.17 -20.28
CA VAL A 60 13.04 -2.58 -20.15
C VAL A 60 13.61 -3.43 -21.28
N THR A 61 13.39 -3.04 -22.54
CA THR A 61 13.88 -3.81 -23.69
C THR A 61 15.41 -3.84 -23.74
N ARG A 62 16.08 -2.74 -23.41
CA ARG A 62 17.55 -2.71 -23.27
C ARG A 62 18.04 -3.63 -22.16
N PHE A 63 17.33 -3.71 -21.04
CA PHE A 63 17.67 -4.62 -19.96
C PHE A 63 17.42 -6.08 -20.35
N ALA A 64 16.30 -6.37 -21.00
CA ALA A 64 15.90 -7.72 -21.43
C ALA A 64 16.81 -8.28 -22.55
N SER A 65 17.28 -7.43 -23.47
CA SER A 65 18.18 -7.82 -24.55
C SER A 65 19.62 -8.05 -24.09
N ARG A 66 20.07 -7.32 -23.07
CA ARG A 66 21.43 -7.48 -22.52
C ARG A 66 21.50 -8.69 -21.60
N LYS A 67 22.56 -9.51 -21.75
CA LYS A 67 22.86 -10.65 -20.86
C LYS A 67 23.51 -10.23 -19.53
N ILE A 68 23.47 -8.94 -19.20
CA ILE A 68 24.33 -8.37 -18.17
C ILE A 68 23.73 -8.62 -16.78
N HIS A 69 24.50 -9.30 -15.93
CA HIS A 69 24.36 -9.41 -14.47
C HIS A 69 22.97 -9.79 -13.92
N ARG A 70 22.22 -10.63 -14.64
CA ARG A 70 20.90 -11.13 -14.21
C ARG A 70 20.96 -11.90 -12.89
N GLU A 71 22.08 -12.58 -12.66
CA GLU A 71 22.42 -13.30 -11.43
C GLU A 71 22.64 -12.39 -10.22
N MET A 72 22.78 -11.08 -10.42
CA MET A 72 22.95 -10.11 -9.34
C MET A 72 21.62 -9.51 -8.89
N VAL A 73 20.57 -9.57 -9.73
CA VAL A 73 19.28 -8.92 -9.47
C VAL A 73 18.56 -9.60 -8.30
N GLN A 74 18.36 -8.86 -7.21
CA GLN A 74 17.64 -9.31 -6.02
C GLN A 74 16.27 -8.66 -5.89
N SER A 75 16.12 -7.42 -6.37
CA SER A 75 14.84 -6.72 -6.42
C SER A 75 14.59 -6.14 -7.81
N PHE A 76 13.35 -6.22 -8.27
CA PHE A 76 12.92 -5.69 -9.55
C PHE A 76 11.59 -4.94 -9.38
N HIS A 77 11.61 -3.64 -9.67
CA HIS A 77 10.43 -2.78 -9.70
C HIS A 77 10.10 -2.43 -11.15
N LEU A 78 8.97 -2.93 -11.62
CA LEU A 78 8.40 -2.60 -12.91
C LEU A 78 7.35 -1.50 -12.73
N ARG A 79 7.52 -0.37 -13.42
CA ARG A 79 6.48 0.66 -13.54
C ARG A 79 5.91 0.68 -14.95
N ILE A 80 4.62 0.45 -15.11
CA ILE A 80 3.96 0.54 -16.43
C ILE A 80 3.55 2.00 -16.68
N SER A 81 4.08 2.61 -17.75
CA SER A 81 3.76 4.00 -18.12
C SER A 81 2.34 4.15 -18.65
N GLN A 82 1.81 5.37 -18.61
CA GLN A 82 0.50 5.70 -19.18
C GLN A 82 0.43 5.41 -20.68
N VAL A 83 1.52 5.60 -21.43
CA VAL A 83 1.59 5.26 -22.86
C VAL A 83 1.46 3.74 -23.08
N HIS A 84 2.07 2.92 -22.22
CA HIS A 84 1.93 1.47 -22.31
C HIS A 84 0.53 1.02 -21.90
N LEU A 85 -0.06 1.60 -20.85
CA LEU A 85 -1.45 1.34 -20.44
C LEU A 85 -2.45 1.73 -21.54
N MET A 86 -2.21 2.85 -22.24
CA MET A 86 -2.98 3.24 -23.43
C MET A 86 -2.87 2.16 -24.53
N GLY A 87 -1.66 1.66 -24.78
CA GLY A 87 -1.41 0.56 -25.72
C GLY A 87 -2.23 -0.69 -25.39
N PHE A 88 -2.32 -1.05 -24.11
CA PHE A 88 -3.20 -2.15 -23.68
C PHE A 88 -4.68 -1.84 -23.89
N SER A 89 -5.12 -0.61 -23.60
CA SER A 89 -6.53 -0.20 -23.72
C SER A 89 -7.05 -0.26 -25.17
N ILE A 90 -6.15 -0.10 -26.15
CA ILE A 90 -6.46 -0.22 -27.58
C ILE A 90 -6.06 -1.57 -28.18
N SER A 91 -5.71 -2.55 -27.34
CA SER A 91 -5.26 -3.89 -27.76
C SER A 91 -4.08 -3.87 -28.76
N SER A 92 -3.14 -2.94 -28.58
CA SER A 92 -1.95 -2.84 -29.44
C SER A 92 -1.06 -4.08 -29.31
N GLY A 93 -0.76 -4.74 -30.43
CA GLY A 93 0.15 -5.90 -30.47
C GLY A 93 1.52 -5.58 -29.85
N GLU A 94 2.08 -4.41 -30.15
CA GLU A 94 3.37 -3.96 -29.60
C GLU A 94 3.35 -3.93 -28.06
N ALA A 95 2.24 -3.50 -27.45
CA ALA A 95 2.12 -3.46 -25.99
C ALA A 95 2.20 -4.86 -25.37
N PHE A 96 1.61 -5.87 -26.02
CA PHE A 96 1.63 -7.26 -25.59
C PHE A 96 2.94 -7.98 -25.95
N ASP A 97 3.60 -7.60 -27.04
CA ASP A 97 4.94 -8.09 -27.38
C ASP A 97 5.95 -7.66 -26.31
N ARG A 98 5.92 -6.38 -25.89
CA ARG A 98 6.77 -5.86 -24.80
C ARG A 98 6.48 -6.55 -23.45
N LEU A 99 5.23 -6.86 -23.19
CA LEU A 99 4.84 -7.66 -22.02
C LEU A 99 5.41 -9.08 -22.10
N SER A 100 5.39 -9.69 -23.27
CA SER A 100 5.93 -11.03 -23.49
C SER A 100 7.44 -11.06 -23.26
N GLU A 101 8.18 -10.05 -23.74
CA GLU A 101 9.62 -9.88 -23.47
C GLU A 101 9.93 -9.85 -21.97
N LEU A 102 9.11 -9.13 -21.19
CA LEU A 102 9.21 -9.10 -19.73
C LEU A 102 8.93 -10.47 -19.10
N CYS A 103 7.89 -11.16 -19.58
CA CYS A 103 7.49 -12.45 -19.09
C CYS A 103 8.54 -13.54 -19.36
N GLU A 104 9.32 -13.42 -20.45
CA GLU A 104 10.48 -14.28 -20.74
C GLU A 104 11.72 -13.94 -19.92
N LEU A 105 11.86 -12.67 -19.49
CA LEU A 105 12.97 -12.21 -18.68
C LEU A 105 12.89 -12.76 -17.25
N PHE A 106 11.73 -12.72 -16.61
CA PHE A 106 11.60 -13.00 -15.17
C PHE A 106 12.10 -14.39 -14.74
N PRO A 107 11.82 -15.50 -15.47
CA PRO A 107 12.35 -16.81 -15.11
C PRO A 107 13.88 -16.89 -15.07
N ARG A 108 14.58 -15.97 -15.75
CA ARG A 108 16.05 -15.90 -15.82
C ARG A 108 16.68 -15.11 -14.67
N LEU A 109 15.88 -14.45 -13.84
CA LEU A 109 16.35 -13.70 -12.66
C LEU A 109 16.40 -14.62 -11.44
N GLU A 110 17.33 -15.57 -11.44
CA GLU A 110 17.39 -16.67 -10.46
C GLU A 110 17.47 -16.19 -9.00
N ARG A 111 18.07 -15.02 -8.76
CA ARG A 111 18.22 -14.44 -7.43
C ARG A 111 17.13 -13.43 -7.04
N LEU A 112 16.10 -13.24 -7.87
CA LEU A 112 15.03 -12.28 -7.63
C LEU A 112 14.20 -12.67 -6.42
N LYS A 113 14.32 -11.93 -5.32
CA LYS A 113 13.57 -12.14 -4.08
C LYS A 113 12.38 -11.21 -3.94
N THR A 114 12.49 -10.00 -4.49
CA THR A 114 11.50 -8.95 -4.34
C THR A 114 11.03 -8.47 -5.70
N PHE A 115 9.72 -8.48 -5.92
CA PHE A 115 9.11 -7.94 -7.12
C PHE A 115 8.08 -6.87 -6.75
N ALA A 116 8.14 -5.74 -7.44
CA ALA A 116 7.16 -4.67 -7.31
C ALA A 116 6.61 -4.32 -8.69
N LEU A 117 5.29 -4.19 -8.80
CA LEU A 117 4.60 -3.70 -9.98
C LEU A 117 3.80 -2.47 -9.58
N SER A 118 3.94 -1.39 -10.33
CA SER A 118 3.13 -0.19 -10.15
C SER A 118 2.70 0.41 -11.47
N PHE A 119 1.59 1.13 -11.48
CA PHE A 119 1.20 1.97 -12.61
C PHE A 119 1.69 3.41 -12.42
N GLU A 120 2.06 4.07 -13.52
CA GLU A 120 2.28 5.51 -13.50
C GLU A 120 0.99 6.22 -13.11
N LYS A 121 1.03 7.15 -12.14
CA LYS A 121 -0.17 7.87 -11.69
C LYS A 121 -0.53 8.95 -12.72
N PRO A 122 -1.73 8.93 -13.32
CA PRO A 122 -2.17 9.96 -14.27
C PRO A 122 -2.45 11.29 -13.57
N ALA A 123 -2.37 12.41 -14.29
CA ALA A 123 -2.82 13.71 -13.78
C ALA A 123 -4.37 13.84 -13.75
N GLY A 124 -5.10 12.94 -14.43
CA GLY A 124 -6.56 12.93 -14.52
C GLY A 124 -7.11 11.51 -14.63
N GLU A 125 -8.10 11.32 -15.51
CA GLU A 125 -8.57 9.98 -15.89
C GLU A 125 -7.44 9.26 -16.63
N GLY A 126 -6.87 8.23 -16.01
CA GLY A 126 -5.79 7.45 -16.61
C GLY A 126 -6.32 6.25 -17.39
N PHE A 127 -5.40 5.55 -18.03
CA PHE A 127 -5.70 4.28 -18.68
C PHE A 127 -5.76 3.13 -17.67
N LEU A 128 -6.67 2.19 -17.92
CA LEU A 128 -6.82 0.99 -17.10
C LEU A 128 -5.83 -0.09 -17.55
N GLY A 129 -5.20 -0.76 -16.59
CA GLY A 129 -4.38 -1.94 -16.85
C GLY A 129 -5.24 -3.20 -17.01
N PRO A 130 -5.02 -4.03 -18.05
CA PRO A 130 -5.78 -5.26 -18.23
C PRO A 130 -5.35 -6.33 -17.21
N SER A 131 -6.33 -7.04 -16.64
CA SER A 131 -6.11 -8.16 -15.71
C SER A 131 -5.16 -9.22 -16.29
N LEU A 132 -5.37 -9.55 -17.58
CA LEU A 132 -4.55 -10.52 -18.31
C LEU A 132 -3.05 -10.21 -18.24
N ALA A 133 -2.65 -8.94 -18.39
CA ALA A 133 -1.25 -8.56 -18.41
C ALA A 133 -0.58 -8.80 -17.05
N ILE A 134 -1.27 -8.45 -15.96
CA ILE A 134 -0.77 -8.68 -14.60
C ILE A 134 -0.68 -10.18 -14.32
N VAL A 135 -1.70 -10.94 -14.69
CA VAL A 135 -1.68 -12.40 -14.50
C VAL A 135 -0.49 -13.03 -15.20
N SER A 136 -0.19 -12.62 -16.44
CA SER A 136 0.98 -13.09 -17.19
C SER A 136 2.28 -12.76 -16.46
N ILE A 137 2.45 -11.52 -15.99
CA ILE A 137 3.62 -11.12 -15.21
C ILE A 137 3.76 -11.98 -13.95
N LEU A 138 2.69 -12.12 -13.16
CA LEU A 138 2.68 -12.86 -11.90
C LEU A 138 3.03 -14.35 -12.10
N LYS A 139 2.48 -14.97 -13.16
CA LYS A 139 2.78 -16.37 -13.52
C LYS A 139 4.22 -16.58 -13.95
N SER A 140 4.85 -15.57 -14.56
CA SER A 140 6.26 -15.61 -14.98
C SER A 140 7.27 -15.37 -13.86
N LEU A 141 6.83 -14.95 -12.66
CA LEU A 141 7.75 -14.67 -11.55
C LEU A 141 8.46 -15.93 -11.05
N PRO A 142 9.81 -15.91 -10.91
CA PRO A 142 10.58 -17.07 -10.48
C PRO A 142 10.22 -17.47 -9.04
N LYS A 143 10.43 -18.76 -8.71
CA LYS A 143 10.12 -19.33 -7.39
C LYS A 143 10.85 -18.66 -6.22
N THR A 144 11.92 -17.93 -6.50
CA THR A 144 12.70 -17.18 -5.52
C THR A 144 12.02 -15.90 -5.04
N VAL A 145 10.97 -15.42 -5.71
CA VAL A 145 10.20 -14.25 -5.27
C VAL A 145 9.41 -14.58 -4.02
N VAL A 146 9.80 -13.96 -2.92
CA VAL A 146 9.19 -14.06 -1.59
C VAL A 146 8.59 -12.75 -1.10
N ASN A 147 8.89 -11.61 -1.75
CA ASN A 147 8.27 -10.33 -1.44
C ASN A 147 7.56 -9.78 -2.68
N LEU A 148 6.29 -9.47 -2.57
CA LEU A 148 5.48 -8.96 -3.67
C LEU A 148 4.78 -7.64 -3.28
N ASN A 149 4.89 -6.63 -4.13
CA ASN A 149 4.14 -5.38 -4.05
C ASN A 149 3.38 -5.13 -5.35
N LEU A 150 2.07 -4.97 -5.27
CA LEU A 150 1.21 -4.62 -6.40
C LEU A 150 0.50 -3.30 -6.11
N GLU A 151 0.88 -2.25 -6.81
CA GLU A 151 0.25 -0.92 -6.78
C GLU A 151 -0.42 -0.65 -8.12
N CYS A 152 -1.57 -1.28 -8.31
CA CYS A 152 -2.34 -1.26 -9.54
C CYS A 152 -3.75 -0.74 -9.23
N ASP A 153 -3.83 0.54 -8.84
CA ASP A 153 -5.09 1.20 -8.47
C ASP A 153 -6.07 1.38 -9.64
N SER A 154 -5.55 1.34 -10.87
CA SER A 154 -6.28 1.62 -12.11
C SER A 154 -6.42 0.34 -12.94
N LEU A 155 -7.10 -0.68 -12.42
CA LEU A 155 -7.32 -1.95 -13.13
C LEU A 155 -8.69 -2.03 -13.78
N SER A 156 -8.74 -2.65 -14.97
CA SER A 156 -10.00 -3.01 -15.59
C SER A 156 -10.70 -4.11 -14.77
N ILE A 157 -12.03 -4.03 -14.68
CA ILE A 157 -12.84 -5.12 -14.12
C ILE A 157 -12.67 -6.31 -15.07
N PRO A 158 -12.26 -7.50 -14.58
CA PRO A 158 -12.07 -8.66 -15.45
C PRO A 158 -13.43 -9.13 -15.97
N SER A 159 -13.47 -9.54 -17.25
CA SER A 159 -14.60 -10.28 -17.81
C SER A 159 -14.64 -11.72 -17.28
N LEU A 160 -15.80 -12.38 -17.28
CA LEU A 160 -15.96 -13.75 -16.73
C LEU A 160 -15.00 -14.78 -17.33
N GLU A 161 -14.56 -14.56 -18.57
CA GLU A 161 -13.63 -15.44 -19.30
C GLU A 161 -12.16 -15.11 -19.03
N GLU A 162 -11.87 -13.93 -18.48
CA GLU A 162 -10.51 -13.47 -18.24
C GLU A 162 -9.90 -14.10 -16.98
N PRO A 163 -8.59 -14.38 -17.01
CA PRO A 163 -7.92 -14.88 -15.85
C PRO A 163 -7.90 -13.82 -14.74
N HIS A 164 -8.16 -14.27 -13.52
CA HIS A 164 -8.28 -13.39 -12.37
C HIS A 164 -6.94 -13.16 -11.66
N ILE A 165 -6.59 -11.90 -11.34
CA ILE A 165 -5.38 -11.55 -10.58
C ILE A 165 -5.36 -12.29 -9.24
N CYS A 166 -6.49 -12.37 -8.53
CA CYS A 166 -6.57 -13.10 -7.26
C CYS A 166 -6.17 -14.58 -7.37
N ASN A 167 -6.47 -15.27 -8.48
CA ASN A 167 -6.06 -16.66 -8.65
C ASN A 167 -4.55 -16.78 -8.86
N ALA A 168 -3.96 -15.85 -9.64
CA ALA A 168 -2.52 -15.79 -9.82
C ALA A 168 -1.80 -15.46 -8.51
N MET A 169 -2.31 -14.49 -7.74
CA MET A 169 -1.78 -14.14 -6.42
C MET A 169 -1.90 -15.30 -5.43
N SER A 170 -3.06 -15.97 -5.42
CA SER A 170 -3.30 -17.16 -4.60
C SER A 170 -2.22 -18.21 -4.83
N ALA A 171 -1.88 -18.53 -6.08
CA ALA A 171 -0.81 -19.47 -6.40
C ALA A 171 0.58 -19.06 -5.84
N LEU A 172 0.80 -17.77 -5.59
CA LEU A 172 2.05 -17.25 -5.03
C LEU A 172 2.05 -17.24 -3.49
N LEU A 173 0.90 -17.11 -2.83
CA LEU A 173 0.78 -16.98 -1.37
C LEU A 173 1.57 -18.01 -0.54
N PRO A 174 1.68 -19.31 -0.92
CA PRO A 174 2.42 -20.28 -0.12
C PRO A 174 3.90 -19.94 0.06
N ARG A 175 4.53 -19.28 -0.94
CA ARG A 175 5.96 -18.94 -0.94
C ARG A 175 6.26 -17.51 -0.48
N LEU A 176 5.27 -16.62 -0.43
CA LEU A 176 5.49 -15.23 -0.06
C LEU A 176 5.73 -15.10 1.45
N ARG A 177 6.66 -14.22 1.82
CA ARG A 177 6.94 -13.72 3.16
C ARG A 177 6.37 -12.33 3.39
N SER A 178 6.38 -11.47 2.37
CA SER A 178 5.79 -10.14 2.45
C SER A 178 4.88 -9.89 1.25
N LEU A 179 3.69 -9.37 1.50
CA LEU A 179 2.73 -9.01 0.46
C LEU A 179 2.14 -7.62 0.75
N ARG A 180 2.30 -6.70 -0.20
CA ARG A 180 1.59 -5.41 -0.23
C ARG A 180 0.68 -5.36 -1.44
N LEU A 181 -0.61 -5.11 -1.21
CA LEU A 181 -1.63 -5.03 -2.25
C LEU A 181 -2.34 -3.69 -2.17
N GLN A 182 -2.39 -3.00 -3.31
CA GLN A 182 -3.23 -1.84 -3.56
C GLN A 182 -3.85 -2.05 -4.94
N ILE A 183 -5.04 -2.67 -4.93
CA ILE A 183 -5.80 -3.02 -6.13
C ILE A 183 -7.29 -2.71 -5.90
N PRO A 184 -8.06 -2.40 -6.96
CA PRO A 184 -9.47 -2.00 -6.84
C PRO A 184 -10.43 -3.11 -6.44
N TYR A 185 -10.06 -4.38 -6.64
CA TYR A 185 -10.95 -5.51 -6.39
C TYR A 185 -10.20 -6.73 -5.84
N LEU A 186 -10.91 -7.50 -5.01
CA LEU A 186 -10.46 -8.77 -4.44
C LEU A 186 -11.63 -9.76 -4.40
N CYS A 187 -11.40 -11.00 -4.80
CA CYS A 187 -12.39 -12.08 -4.70
C CYS A 187 -11.94 -13.23 -3.80
N SER A 188 -12.86 -14.16 -3.56
CA SER A 188 -12.64 -15.39 -2.78
C SER A 188 -11.49 -16.25 -3.32
N GLY A 189 -11.23 -16.16 -4.63
CA GLY A 189 -10.09 -16.82 -5.27
C GLY A 189 -8.73 -16.44 -4.67
N PHE A 190 -8.60 -15.29 -4.00
CA PHE A 190 -7.34 -14.80 -3.44
C PHE A 190 -6.72 -15.76 -2.42
N LEU A 191 -7.54 -16.42 -1.59
CA LEU A 191 -7.07 -17.27 -0.47
C LEU A 191 -7.19 -18.77 -0.78
N SER A 192 -7.59 -19.12 -2.00
CA SER A 192 -7.94 -20.49 -2.41
C SER A 192 -6.80 -21.51 -2.26
N SER A 193 -5.54 -21.08 -2.44
CA SER A 193 -4.36 -21.96 -2.35
C SER A 193 -3.97 -22.31 -0.92
N VAL A 194 -4.25 -21.40 0.02
CA VAL A 194 -3.96 -21.58 1.45
C VAL A 194 -5.13 -22.30 2.11
N PHE A 195 -6.35 -22.03 1.64
CA PHE A 195 -7.55 -22.59 2.23
C PHE A 195 -8.66 -22.71 1.18
N SER A 196 -8.87 -23.92 0.65
CA SER A 196 -9.86 -24.19 -0.41
C SER A 196 -11.30 -23.86 0.00
N GLN A 197 -11.60 -23.86 1.30
CA GLN A 197 -12.90 -23.49 1.87
C GLN A 197 -13.03 -22.00 2.19
N ALA A 198 -12.05 -21.17 1.83
CA ALA A 198 -12.09 -19.73 2.09
C ALA A 198 -12.89 -19.05 1.00
N THR A 199 -14.18 -19.36 0.92
CA THR A 199 -15.12 -18.50 0.21
C THR A 199 -15.27 -17.20 1.02
N LEU A 200 -15.22 -16.05 0.32
CA LEU A 200 -15.51 -14.73 0.90
C LEU A 200 -17.02 -14.44 0.92
N ASP A 201 -17.83 -15.41 0.52
CA ASP A 201 -19.28 -15.28 0.42
C ASP A 201 -19.93 -15.66 1.76
N HIS A 202 -20.89 -14.83 2.16
CA HIS A 202 -21.13 -14.47 3.56
C HIS A 202 -22.18 -15.32 4.28
N GLU A 203 -22.67 -16.41 3.70
CA GLU A 203 -23.94 -17.00 4.18
C GLU A 203 -23.86 -18.41 4.79
N ASN A 204 -22.69 -19.04 4.84
CA ASN A 204 -22.58 -20.36 5.48
C ASN A 204 -21.87 -20.25 6.84
N ASP A 205 -22.58 -19.71 7.83
CA ASP A 205 -22.20 -19.69 9.25
C ASP A 205 -22.22 -21.07 9.92
N HIS A 206 -22.50 -22.14 9.16
CA HIS A 206 -22.38 -23.50 9.65
C HIS A 206 -21.01 -24.09 9.32
N PRO A 207 -20.08 -24.16 10.30
CA PRO A 207 -18.86 -24.93 10.14
C PRO A 207 -19.27 -26.40 10.00
N SER A 208 -19.36 -26.87 8.75
CA SER A 208 -19.40 -28.30 8.50
C SER A 208 -18.16 -28.90 9.15
N ASN A 209 -18.34 -29.94 9.96
CA ASN A 209 -17.28 -30.67 10.68
C ASN A 209 -16.35 -31.45 9.72
N ALA A 210 -16.12 -30.94 8.52
CA ALA A 210 -15.27 -31.53 7.51
C ALA A 210 -13.86 -31.73 8.07
N THR A 211 -13.44 -32.99 8.08
CA THR A 211 -12.16 -33.48 8.60
C THR A 211 -11.02 -32.65 8.03
N ILE A 212 -10.24 -32.02 8.90
CA ILE A 212 -9.13 -31.14 8.55
C ILE A 212 -7.99 -32.00 7.99
N SER A 213 -7.96 -32.21 6.67
CA SER A 213 -6.78 -32.77 6.00
C SER A 213 -5.59 -31.81 6.18
N ARG A 214 -4.35 -32.32 6.15
CA ARG A 214 -3.12 -31.50 6.25
C ARG A 214 -3.15 -30.42 5.15
N ARG A 215 -3.45 -29.19 5.54
CA ARG A 215 -3.63 -28.07 4.60
C ARG A 215 -2.28 -27.42 4.28
N PRO A 216 -2.09 -26.94 3.04
CA PRO A 216 -0.97 -26.08 2.71
C PRO A 216 -0.99 -24.85 3.63
N THR A 217 0.16 -24.51 4.19
CA THR A 217 0.34 -23.30 5.00
C THR A 217 1.07 -22.24 4.19
N SER A 218 0.83 -20.97 4.52
CA SER A 218 1.54 -19.86 3.89
C SER A 218 2.74 -19.44 4.74
N SER A 219 3.85 -19.10 4.07
CA SER A 219 5.06 -18.55 4.69
C SER A 219 4.96 -17.05 5.00
N LEU A 220 3.76 -16.47 4.88
CA LEU A 220 3.56 -15.03 4.96
C LEU A 220 3.80 -14.52 6.38
N GLU A 221 4.74 -13.59 6.51
CA GLU A 221 5.09 -12.89 7.74
C GLU A 221 4.36 -11.54 7.83
N TYR A 222 4.29 -10.82 6.71
CA TYR A 222 3.70 -9.49 6.61
C TYR A 222 2.70 -9.39 5.46
N LEU A 223 1.55 -8.77 5.74
CA LEU A 223 0.51 -8.50 4.74
C LEU A 223 -0.02 -7.09 4.93
N VAL A 224 -0.07 -6.31 3.86
CA VAL A 224 -0.76 -5.03 3.81
C VAL A 224 -1.74 -5.08 2.64
N ILE A 225 -3.03 -4.93 2.91
CA ILE A 225 -4.07 -4.81 1.89
C ILE A 225 -4.70 -3.44 2.02
N ARG A 226 -4.68 -2.69 0.93
CA ARG A 226 -5.21 -1.35 0.80
C ARG A 226 -6.45 -1.38 -0.07
N LEU A 227 -7.58 -1.03 0.54
CA LEU A 227 -8.88 -0.90 -0.08
C LEU A 227 -9.27 0.58 -0.27
N ASP A 228 -8.42 1.51 0.18
CA ASP A 228 -8.59 2.95 0.08
C ASP A 228 -8.29 3.49 -1.33
N ASN A 229 -9.09 3.08 -2.31
CA ASN A 229 -8.95 3.59 -3.67
C ASN A 229 -9.59 4.98 -3.80
N ARG A 230 -8.94 5.85 -4.59
CA ARG A 230 -9.09 7.32 -4.79
C ARG A 230 -10.35 8.03 -4.24
N PRO A 231 -10.21 9.29 -3.73
CA PRO A 231 -11.31 10.05 -3.13
C PRO A 231 -12.47 10.35 -4.09
N THR A 232 -12.22 10.31 -5.40
CA THR A 232 -13.17 10.70 -6.44
C THR A 232 -13.79 9.51 -7.17
N ALA A 233 -13.55 8.27 -6.73
CA ALA A 233 -14.20 7.13 -7.36
C ALA A 233 -15.72 7.26 -7.20
N ALA A 234 -16.45 7.35 -8.30
CA ALA A 234 -17.92 7.41 -8.32
C ALA A 234 -18.58 6.21 -7.59
N HIS A 235 -17.79 5.18 -7.27
CA HIS A 235 -18.20 3.93 -6.64
C HIS A 235 -17.93 3.85 -5.12
N GLY A 236 -17.62 4.99 -4.46
CA GLY A 236 -17.45 5.05 -3.01
C GLY A 236 -16.13 4.44 -2.50
N THR A 237 -16.02 4.21 -1.19
CA THR A 237 -14.80 3.71 -0.52
C THR A 237 -14.65 2.19 -0.52
N SER A 238 -15.64 1.48 -1.06
CA SER A 238 -15.65 0.02 -1.09
C SER A 238 -14.89 -0.50 -2.29
N THR A 239 -14.03 -1.51 -2.08
CA THR A 239 -13.59 -2.39 -3.16
C THR A 239 -14.74 -3.29 -3.58
N CYS A 240 -14.95 -3.44 -4.89
CA CYS A 240 -15.93 -4.40 -5.40
C CYS A 240 -15.38 -5.82 -5.29
N LYS A 241 -16.25 -6.77 -4.96
CA LYS A 241 -15.99 -8.18 -5.23
C LYS A 241 -15.89 -8.35 -6.75
N CYS A 242 -15.03 -9.25 -7.19
CA CYS A 242 -14.85 -9.48 -8.62
C CYS A 242 -16.09 -10.15 -9.21
N PHE A 243 -16.49 -9.74 -10.41
CA PHE A 243 -17.67 -10.24 -11.15
C PHE A 243 -19.04 -9.94 -10.53
N SER A 244 -19.10 -9.21 -9.43
CA SER A 244 -20.33 -8.66 -8.88
C SER A 244 -20.20 -7.16 -8.90
N ASP A 245 -20.78 -6.51 -9.90
CA ASP A 245 -20.74 -5.05 -9.99
C ASP A 245 -21.38 -4.37 -8.77
N ASP A 246 -22.20 -5.11 -7.99
CA ASP A 246 -22.97 -4.57 -6.86
C ASP A 246 -22.54 -5.03 -5.45
N GLU A 247 -21.74 -6.10 -5.30
CA GLU A 247 -21.35 -6.56 -3.95
C GLU A 247 -20.03 -5.94 -3.50
N SER A 248 -20.11 -5.07 -2.48
CA SER A 248 -18.93 -4.50 -1.83
C SER A 248 -18.23 -5.51 -0.92
N LEU A 249 -16.91 -5.58 -1.02
CA LEU A 249 -16.08 -6.27 -0.04
C LEU A 249 -15.80 -5.32 1.12
N SER A 250 -16.48 -5.53 2.25
CA SER A 250 -16.20 -4.79 3.49
C SER A 250 -14.81 -5.14 4.02
N ALA A 251 -14.00 -4.11 4.28
CA ALA A 251 -12.68 -4.26 4.89
C ALA A 251 -12.72 -4.97 6.25
N ALA A 252 -13.77 -4.74 7.04
CA ALA A 252 -13.99 -5.43 8.31
C ALA A 252 -14.24 -6.92 8.10
N SER A 253 -15.05 -7.29 7.10
CA SER A 253 -15.30 -8.70 6.74
C SER A 253 -14.01 -9.38 6.26
N LEU A 254 -13.24 -8.73 5.38
CA LEU A 254 -11.95 -9.25 4.93
C LEU A 254 -10.98 -9.45 6.10
N ALA A 255 -10.86 -8.46 7.00
CA ALA A 255 -10.00 -8.55 8.18
C ALA A 255 -10.44 -9.70 9.12
N ASN A 256 -11.74 -9.83 9.37
CA ASN A 256 -12.29 -10.94 10.17
C ASN A 256 -12.00 -12.31 9.54
N LYS A 257 -12.13 -12.44 8.21
CA LYS A 257 -11.78 -13.69 7.51
C LYS A 257 -10.29 -14.01 7.62
N LEU A 258 -9.41 -13.02 7.43
CA LEU A 258 -7.97 -13.19 7.59
C LEU A 258 -7.61 -13.58 9.03
N HIS A 259 -8.24 -12.97 10.03
CA HIS A 259 -8.06 -13.31 11.43
C HIS A 259 -8.51 -14.75 11.73
N TRP A 260 -9.68 -15.15 11.22
CA TRP A 260 -10.18 -16.52 11.37
C TRP A 260 -9.21 -17.54 10.74
N LEU A 261 -8.72 -17.28 9.52
CA LEU A 261 -7.73 -18.13 8.87
C LEU A 261 -6.42 -18.23 9.67
N PHE A 262 -5.96 -17.10 10.22
CA PHE A 262 -4.81 -17.08 11.13
C PHE A 262 -5.05 -17.98 12.36
N LYS A 263 -6.21 -17.87 13.02
CA LYS A 263 -6.58 -18.74 14.14
C LYS A 263 -6.70 -20.22 13.76
N LYS A 264 -6.99 -20.53 12.49
CA LYS A 264 -6.97 -21.89 11.94
C LYS A 264 -5.57 -22.39 11.53
N GLY A 265 -4.52 -21.60 11.76
CA GLY A 265 -3.14 -21.98 11.47
C GLY A 265 -2.75 -21.84 9.99
N ALA A 266 -3.52 -21.11 9.18
CA ALA A 266 -3.21 -20.88 7.77
C ALA A 266 -1.91 -20.08 7.56
N PHE A 267 -1.58 -19.21 8.53
CA PHE A 267 -0.42 -18.30 8.50
C PHE A 267 0.46 -18.49 9.75
N PRO A 268 1.19 -19.62 9.86
CA PRO A 268 1.99 -19.94 11.05
C PRO A 268 3.15 -18.97 11.29
N SER A 269 3.62 -18.26 10.26
CA SER A 269 4.74 -17.30 10.35
C SER A 269 4.27 -15.85 10.51
N LEU A 270 2.96 -15.62 10.68
CA LEU A 270 2.39 -14.28 10.74
C LEU A 270 3.01 -13.47 11.86
N ARG A 271 3.54 -12.30 11.49
CA ARG A 271 3.99 -11.27 12.43
C ARG A 271 2.96 -10.15 12.51
N GLN A 272 2.54 -9.65 11.34
CA GLN A 272 1.58 -8.55 11.30
C GLN A 272 0.87 -8.46 9.96
N PHE A 273 -0.46 -8.48 9.99
CA PHE A 273 -1.31 -8.14 8.86
C PHE A 273 -2.01 -6.81 9.12
N SER A 274 -2.26 -6.06 8.04
CA SER A 274 -3.00 -4.82 8.06
C SER A 274 -3.96 -4.76 6.89
N VAL A 275 -5.23 -4.45 7.18
CA VAL A 275 -6.24 -4.09 6.17
C VAL A 275 -6.59 -2.62 6.38
N ILE A 276 -6.28 -1.80 5.38
CA ILE A 276 -6.47 -0.36 5.39
C ILE A 276 -7.65 -0.04 4.47
N ASP A 277 -8.62 0.71 4.98
CA ASP A 277 -9.75 1.22 4.20
C ASP A 277 -10.06 2.68 4.54
N ARG A 278 -10.97 3.24 3.74
CA ARG A 278 -11.52 4.57 3.92
C ARG A 278 -13.00 4.46 4.24
N LEU A 279 -13.49 5.34 5.08
CA LEU A 279 -14.91 5.55 5.31
C LEU A 279 -15.19 7.05 5.17
N ASP A 280 -15.98 7.39 4.17
CA ASP A 280 -16.43 8.77 3.97
C ASP A 280 -17.65 9.01 4.87
N ALA A 281 -17.64 10.12 5.61
CA ALA A 281 -18.74 10.48 6.48
C ALA A 281 -19.97 10.84 5.65
N ILE A 282 -21.13 10.48 6.15
CA ILE A 282 -22.40 10.93 5.57
C ILE A 282 -22.47 12.45 5.78
N PRO A 283 -22.88 13.24 4.76
CA PRO A 283 -23.09 14.66 4.96
C PRO A 283 -24.15 14.90 6.05
N TRP A 284 -23.76 15.63 7.10
CA TRP A 284 -24.66 16.09 8.17
C TRP A 284 -24.74 17.61 8.16
N PRO A 285 -25.89 18.23 8.49
CA PRO A 285 -26.02 19.69 8.51
C PRO A 285 -24.96 20.39 9.35
N GLN A 286 -24.64 19.84 10.54
CA GLN A 286 -23.61 20.38 11.42
C GLN A 286 -22.18 20.04 10.96
N ASN A 287 -22.03 19.05 10.08
CA ASN A 287 -20.77 18.48 9.62
C ASN A 287 -19.87 18.07 10.81
N ILE A 288 -20.47 17.30 11.73
CA ILE A 288 -19.82 16.79 12.95
C ILE A 288 -19.08 15.46 12.74
N GLN A 289 -19.48 14.72 11.70
CA GLN A 289 -18.87 13.46 11.32
C GLN A 289 -17.68 13.74 10.39
N TRP A 290 -16.60 13.01 10.59
CA TRP A 290 -15.38 13.13 9.80
C TRP A 290 -15.18 11.90 8.93
N ASN A 291 -14.64 12.12 7.74
CA ASN A 291 -14.07 11.02 6.97
C ASN A 291 -12.94 10.41 7.79
N VAL A 292 -12.79 9.09 7.71
CA VAL A 292 -11.76 8.37 8.44
C VAL A 292 -11.04 7.38 7.53
N PHE A 293 -9.77 7.19 7.81
CA PHE A 293 -9.07 5.97 7.42
C PHE A 293 -9.10 5.01 8.60
N LYS A 294 -9.27 3.72 8.34
CA LYS A 294 -9.17 2.71 9.40
C LYS A 294 -8.10 1.70 9.02
N THR A 295 -7.28 1.37 10.01
CA THR A 295 -6.22 0.38 9.90
C THR A 295 -6.53 -0.77 10.84
N ARG A 296 -6.95 -1.90 10.27
CA ARG A 296 -7.28 -3.14 11.00
C ARG A 296 -6.05 -4.02 11.07
N THR A 297 -5.46 -4.07 12.25
CA THR A 297 -4.22 -4.81 12.51
C THR A 297 -4.53 -6.17 13.11
N ILE A 298 -3.88 -7.21 12.58
CA ILE A 298 -3.91 -8.56 13.11
C ILE A 298 -2.47 -8.97 13.41
N SER A 299 -2.20 -9.31 14.65
CA SER A 299 -0.92 -9.86 15.10
C SER A 299 -1.18 -11.10 15.98
N PRO A 300 -0.13 -11.84 16.40
CA PRO A 300 -0.30 -12.95 17.33
C PRO A 300 -0.90 -12.54 18.69
N SER A 301 -0.57 -11.34 19.19
CA SER A 301 -0.99 -10.85 20.49
C SER A 301 -2.21 -9.95 20.46
N THR A 302 -2.45 -9.26 19.34
CA THR A 302 -3.45 -8.17 19.29
C THR A 302 -4.28 -8.20 18.00
N THR A 303 -5.55 -7.85 18.15
CA THR A 303 -6.43 -7.45 17.06
C THR A 303 -7.05 -6.11 17.41
N GLN A 304 -6.84 -5.13 16.55
CA GLN A 304 -7.29 -3.77 16.81
C GLN A 304 -7.58 -3.00 15.54
N THR A 305 -8.43 -2.00 15.66
CA THR A 305 -8.73 -1.04 14.60
C THR A 305 -8.28 0.34 15.05
N THR A 306 -7.32 0.93 14.35
CA THR A 306 -6.93 2.33 14.56
C THR A 306 -7.63 3.21 13.53
N THR A 307 -8.31 4.25 13.99
CA THR A 307 -9.10 5.16 13.16
C THR A 307 -8.45 6.54 13.15
N PHE A 308 -8.16 7.03 11.93
CA PHE A 308 -7.52 8.32 11.68
C PHE A 308 -8.49 9.27 10.97
N PRO A 309 -8.99 10.31 11.66
CA PRO A 309 -9.78 11.34 11.01
C PRO A 309 -9.00 12.06 9.92
N TRP A 310 -9.64 12.35 8.80
CA TRP A 310 -9.03 13.11 7.72
C TRP A 310 -10.05 14.04 7.06
N CYS A 311 -9.55 15.07 6.38
CA CYS A 311 -10.37 15.85 5.47
C CYS A 311 -9.54 16.44 4.33
N ALA A 312 -10.21 16.73 3.21
CA ALA A 312 -9.65 17.64 2.22
C ALA A 312 -9.71 19.07 2.78
N ARG A 313 -8.67 19.87 2.52
CA ARG A 313 -8.61 21.27 2.96
C ARG A 313 -9.74 22.16 2.39
N GLY A 314 -10.46 21.70 1.37
CA GLY A 314 -11.43 22.51 0.62
C GLY A 314 -10.74 23.53 -0.31
N GLY A 315 -11.38 23.90 -1.42
CA GLY A 315 -10.80 24.77 -2.45
C GLY A 315 -9.96 24.03 -3.50
N SER A 316 -9.16 24.77 -4.28
CA SER A 316 -8.35 24.24 -5.39
C SER A 316 -7.07 23.50 -4.97
N SER A 317 -6.80 23.36 -3.66
CA SER A 317 -5.58 22.74 -3.16
C SER A 317 -5.71 21.22 -3.06
N SER A 318 -4.72 20.49 -3.59
CA SER A 318 -4.54 19.04 -3.47
C SER A 318 -4.08 18.58 -2.08
N LEU A 319 -4.30 19.39 -1.03
CA LEU A 319 -3.78 19.16 0.32
C LEU A 319 -4.85 18.52 1.21
N PHE A 320 -4.46 17.44 1.87
CA PHE A 320 -5.29 16.64 2.76
C PHE A 320 -4.69 16.68 4.16
N MET A 321 -5.54 16.86 5.17
CA MET A 321 -5.18 16.70 6.56
C MET A 321 -5.50 15.27 7.00
N ILE A 322 -4.59 14.64 7.74
CA ILE A 322 -4.85 13.44 8.54
C ILE A 322 -4.44 13.71 9.99
N ARG A 323 -5.26 13.29 10.95
CA ARG A 323 -5.00 13.43 12.38
C ARG A 323 -4.63 12.08 12.99
N ASP A 324 -3.52 12.03 13.71
CA ASP A 324 -3.14 10.91 14.56
C ASP A 324 -3.11 11.31 16.04
N PHE A 325 -2.49 10.49 16.88
CA PHE A 325 -2.42 10.72 18.33
C PHE A 325 -1.58 11.95 18.70
N ASP A 326 -0.56 12.28 17.89
CA ASP A 326 0.37 13.38 18.18
C ASP A 326 -0.11 14.71 17.60
N GLY A 327 -0.81 14.68 16.46
CA GLY A 327 -1.36 15.91 15.91
C GLY A 327 -1.92 15.80 14.49
N ASP A 328 -1.88 16.95 13.83
CA ASP A 328 -2.42 17.19 12.49
C ASP A 328 -1.27 17.20 11.48
N TRP A 329 -1.37 16.34 10.48
CA TRP A 329 -0.39 16.14 9.43
C TRP A 329 -1.00 16.40 8.06
N PHE A 330 -0.18 16.88 7.12
CA PHE A 330 -0.63 17.33 5.82
C PHE A 330 0.22 16.75 4.70
N GLY A 331 -0.44 16.43 3.59
CA GLY A 331 0.22 16.01 2.35
C GLY A 331 -0.76 15.96 1.20
N SER A 332 -0.29 15.59 0.02
CA SER A 332 -1.16 15.12 -1.05
C SER A 332 -1.96 13.90 -0.60
N PHE A 333 -3.05 13.58 -1.29
CA PHE A 333 -3.82 12.36 -0.97
C PHE A 333 -2.90 11.14 -0.96
N CYS A 334 -2.03 10.98 -1.97
CA CYS A 334 -1.09 9.87 -2.05
C CYS A 334 -0.17 9.79 -0.85
N GLU A 335 0.40 10.91 -0.39
CA GLU A 335 1.29 10.93 0.78
C GLU A 335 0.55 10.56 2.07
N VAL A 336 -0.68 11.07 2.26
CA VAL A 336 -1.54 10.70 3.39
C VAL A 336 -1.89 9.21 3.35
N SER A 337 -2.28 8.71 2.18
CA SER A 337 -2.59 7.31 1.91
C SER A 337 -1.39 6.40 2.24
N ASP A 338 -0.19 6.75 1.76
CA ASP A 338 1.03 5.98 1.95
C ASP A 338 1.47 5.99 3.43
N ALA A 339 1.24 7.10 4.14
CA ALA A 339 1.55 7.21 5.56
C ALA A 339 0.75 6.22 6.43
N LEU A 340 -0.41 5.76 5.98
CA LEU A 340 -1.23 4.76 6.69
C LEU A 340 -0.54 3.40 6.79
N GLU A 341 0.44 3.11 5.94
CA GLU A 341 1.21 1.85 6.03
C GLU A 341 2.13 1.80 7.25
N GLY A 342 2.45 2.97 7.82
CA GLY A 342 3.11 3.10 9.11
C GLY A 342 4.38 2.24 9.24
N PRO A 343 4.45 1.30 10.20
CA PRO A 343 5.61 0.43 10.38
C PRO A 343 5.78 -0.61 9.26
N LEU A 344 4.75 -0.82 8.42
CA LEU A 344 4.76 -1.76 7.30
C LEU A 344 4.99 -1.08 5.94
N SER A 345 5.39 0.20 5.91
CA SER A 345 5.74 0.91 4.68
C SER A 345 6.71 0.09 3.81
N TRP A 346 6.39 -0.01 2.52
CA TRP A 346 7.21 -0.76 1.58
C TRP A 346 8.57 -0.10 1.35
N THR A 347 9.63 -0.91 1.37
CA THR A 347 10.98 -0.51 0.94
C THR A 347 11.41 -1.28 -0.29
N GLN A 348 12.51 -0.87 -0.93
CA GLN A 348 13.00 -1.51 -2.16
C GLN A 348 13.27 -3.02 -2.01
N SER A 349 13.50 -3.54 -0.81
CA SER A 349 13.72 -4.97 -0.56
C SER A 349 12.53 -5.68 0.08
N GLY A 350 11.35 -5.05 0.10
CA GLY A 350 10.15 -5.55 0.75
C GLY A 350 9.73 -4.72 1.97
N ILE A 351 8.81 -5.27 2.76
CA ILE A 351 8.39 -4.68 4.02
C ILE A 351 9.56 -4.83 5.01
N LYS A 352 10.18 -3.71 5.39
CA LYS A 352 11.18 -3.68 6.46
C LYS A 352 10.53 -3.10 7.69
N THR A 353 10.25 -3.93 8.68
CA THR A 353 9.98 -3.42 10.01
C THR A 353 11.24 -2.69 10.50
N LYS A 354 11.10 -1.41 10.87
CA LYS A 354 12.20 -0.67 11.50
C LYS A 354 12.60 -1.48 12.74
N LYS A 355 13.83 -2.01 12.78
CA LYS A 355 14.34 -2.89 13.86
C LYS A 355 14.13 -2.31 15.26
N GLN A 356 13.93 -0.99 15.39
CA GLN A 356 13.65 -0.32 16.66
C GLN A 356 12.21 -0.50 17.19
N VAL A 357 11.25 -0.99 16.40
CA VAL A 357 9.85 -1.17 16.86
C VAL A 357 9.63 -2.55 17.51
N GLN A 358 10.65 -3.42 17.55
CA GLN A 358 10.53 -4.74 18.17
C GLN A 358 10.54 -4.74 19.71
N GLN A 359 10.73 -3.58 20.36
CA GLN A 359 10.56 -3.47 21.81
C GLN A 359 9.15 -2.98 22.15
N GLU A 360 8.26 -3.93 22.43
CA GLU A 360 7.20 -3.85 23.45
C GLU A 360 6.28 -2.61 23.46
N GLN A 361 6.08 -1.94 22.33
CA GLN A 361 4.93 -1.06 22.25
C GLN A 361 3.71 -1.90 21.92
N ASP A 362 2.95 -2.18 22.97
CA ASP A 362 1.50 -2.49 23.01
C ASP A 362 0.68 -1.33 22.40
N GLY A 363 1.28 -0.63 21.44
CA GLY A 363 1.07 0.75 21.09
C GLY A 363 0.24 0.86 19.83
N ALA A 364 -0.54 1.92 19.80
CA ALA A 364 -1.39 2.26 18.69
C ALA A 364 -0.61 2.29 17.36
N TRP A 365 -1.32 2.05 16.25
CA TRP A 365 -0.71 2.15 14.93
C TRP A 365 -0.22 3.59 14.67
N GLU A 366 1.05 3.74 14.32
CA GLU A 366 1.65 5.03 14.03
C GLU A 366 1.74 5.30 12.53
N LEU A 367 1.46 6.54 12.12
CA LEU A 367 1.61 6.97 10.73
C LEU A 367 3.09 7.16 10.35
N ASP A 368 3.44 6.83 9.10
CA ASP A 368 4.73 7.20 8.52
C ASP A 368 4.72 8.67 8.09
N ARG A 369 5.13 9.54 9.01
CA ARG A 369 5.14 11.00 8.83
C ARG A 369 6.29 11.52 7.97
N SER A 370 7.15 10.66 7.42
CA SER A 370 8.37 11.08 6.72
C SER A 370 8.13 11.98 5.49
N LYS A 371 6.94 11.92 4.91
CA LYS A 371 6.50 12.75 3.77
C LYS A 371 5.36 13.71 4.14
N LEU A 372 5.02 13.84 5.42
CA LEU A 372 3.93 14.70 5.86
C LEU A 372 4.46 15.95 6.54
N GLU A 373 3.78 17.05 6.30
CA GLU A 373 4.08 18.34 6.93
C GLU A 373 3.22 18.55 8.17
N SER A 374 3.81 19.12 9.21
CA SER A 374 3.07 19.43 10.44
C SER A 374 2.07 20.57 10.24
N ARG A 375 0.99 20.59 11.03
CA ARG A 375 0.07 21.75 11.11
C ARG A 375 0.79 23.08 11.27
N ARG A 376 1.82 23.16 12.12
CA ARG A 376 2.58 24.40 12.34
C ARG A 376 3.23 24.87 11.04
N THR A 377 3.93 23.99 10.34
CA THR A 377 4.60 24.29 9.07
C THR A 377 3.58 24.78 8.03
N VAL A 378 2.46 24.07 7.91
CA VAL A 378 1.44 24.36 6.91
C VAL A 378 0.68 25.66 7.20
N VAL A 379 0.36 25.95 8.46
CA VAL A 379 -0.23 27.24 8.88
C VAL A 379 0.74 28.38 8.56
N GLN A 380 2.02 28.24 8.91
CA GLN A 380 3.03 29.27 8.69
C GLN A 380 3.27 29.53 7.19
N ASN A 381 3.35 28.47 6.38
CA ASN A 381 3.71 28.59 4.97
C ASN A 381 2.52 28.92 4.06
N PHE A 382 1.31 28.48 4.43
CA PHE A 382 0.14 28.55 3.54
C PHE A 382 -1.11 29.19 4.16
N GLY A 383 -1.03 29.69 5.39
CA GLY A 383 -2.14 30.35 6.08
C GLY A 383 -3.36 29.44 6.27
N VAL A 384 -3.16 28.13 6.41
CA VAL A 384 -4.26 27.16 6.52
C VAL A 384 -5.02 27.40 7.82
N SER A 385 -6.34 27.38 7.75
CA SER A 385 -7.21 27.42 8.92
C SER A 385 -8.37 26.44 8.70
N LEU A 386 -8.67 25.64 9.70
CA LEU A 386 -9.83 24.73 9.70
C LEU A 386 -10.81 25.17 10.79
N ARG A 387 -12.11 25.01 10.51
CA ARG A 387 -13.17 25.26 11.50
C ARG A 387 -12.94 24.48 12.79
N LEU A 388 -12.49 23.23 12.67
CA LEU A 388 -12.10 22.39 13.80
C LEU A 388 -11.11 23.11 14.73
N TRP A 389 -10.07 23.70 14.17
CA TRP A 389 -9.02 24.36 14.94
C TRP A 389 -9.51 25.61 15.65
N GLN A 390 -10.41 26.37 15.01
CA GLN A 390 -11.05 27.52 15.64
C GLN A 390 -11.89 27.08 16.84
N HIS A 391 -12.67 26.00 16.68
CA HIS A 391 -13.45 25.43 17.77
C HIS A 391 -12.56 24.88 18.91
N GLU A 392 -11.43 24.24 18.59
CA GLU A 392 -10.46 23.76 19.59
C GLU A 392 -9.81 24.92 20.36
N ILE A 393 -9.54 26.05 19.69
CA ILE A 393 -9.04 27.27 20.35
C ILE A 393 -10.13 27.86 21.26
N LEU A 394 -11.38 27.96 20.79
CA LEU A 394 -12.50 28.53 21.55
C LEU A 394 -12.85 27.72 22.80
N THR A 395 -12.73 26.40 22.72
CA THR A 395 -13.04 25.47 23.83
C THR A 395 -11.85 25.15 24.71
N GLU A 396 -10.64 25.56 24.29
CA GLU A 396 -9.36 25.13 24.88
C GLU A 396 -9.23 23.60 24.98
N ALA A 397 -9.91 22.85 24.09
CA ALA A 397 -9.99 21.40 24.13
C ALA A 397 -9.85 20.80 22.72
N LYS A 398 -9.21 19.63 22.62
CA LYS A 398 -9.20 18.84 21.38
C LYS A 398 -10.57 18.20 21.18
N LEU A 399 -11.22 18.50 20.05
CA LEU A 399 -12.59 18.06 19.77
C LEU A 399 -12.66 16.80 18.90
N LEU A 400 -11.53 16.40 18.32
CA LEU A 400 -11.44 15.28 17.40
C LEU A 400 -10.16 14.49 17.68
N TRP A 401 -10.28 13.17 17.79
CA TRP A 401 -9.18 12.31 18.20
C TRP A 401 -9.05 11.13 17.24
N ALA A 402 -7.81 10.75 16.94
CA ALA A 402 -7.54 9.39 16.51
C ALA A 402 -7.84 8.43 17.67
N ARG A 403 -8.30 7.22 17.36
CA ARG A 403 -8.64 6.23 18.38
C ARG A 403 -8.21 4.84 17.95
N THR A 404 -7.90 4.01 18.94
CA THR A 404 -7.68 2.57 18.75
C THR A 404 -8.73 1.81 19.54
N MET A 405 -9.44 0.91 18.86
CA MET A 405 -10.46 0.05 19.45
C MET A 405 -10.00 -1.41 19.36
N PRO A 406 -10.23 -2.24 20.40
CA PRO A 406 -10.01 -3.67 20.29
C PRO A 406 -10.96 -4.29 19.25
N GLY A 407 -10.49 -5.29 18.53
CA GLY A 407 -11.26 -5.96 17.47
C GLY A 407 -11.17 -5.30 16.10
N LEU A 408 -11.91 -5.87 15.14
CA LEU A 408 -11.83 -5.53 13.70
C LEU A 408 -13.15 -4.97 13.13
N GLU A 409 -14.18 -4.86 13.97
CA GLU A 409 -15.55 -4.54 13.58
C GLU A 409 -15.86 -3.04 13.52
N ASP A 410 -14.99 -2.17 14.02
CA ASP A 410 -15.26 -0.73 14.04
C ASP A 410 -15.43 -0.18 12.62
N SER A 411 -16.68 0.04 12.22
CA SER A 411 -17.10 0.64 10.96
C SER A 411 -17.70 2.03 11.14
N ALA A 412 -17.69 2.58 12.36
CA ALA A 412 -18.29 3.87 12.63
C ALA A 412 -17.38 5.04 12.19
N PRO A 413 -17.94 6.16 11.70
CA PRO A 413 -17.18 7.38 11.53
C PRO A 413 -16.76 7.96 12.89
N VAL A 414 -15.85 8.92 12.89
CA VAL A 414 -15.49 9.68 14.10
C VAL A 414 -16.33 10.96 14.14
N VAL A 415 -16.83 11.28 15.33
CA VAL A 415 -17.65 12.47 15.58
C VAL A 415 -16.85 13.45 16.44
N GLN A 416 -16.99 14.74 16.17
CA GLN A 416 -16.47 15.78 17.06
C GLN A 416 -17.19 15.72 18.41
N VAL A 417 -16.42 15.61 19.50
CA VAL A 417 -16.94 15.59 20.87
C VAL A 417 -16.78 16.97 21.47
N LEU A 418 -17.91 17.62 21.80
CA LEU A 418 -17.88 18.90 22.50
C LEU A 418 -17.67 18.69 24.00
N PRO A 419 -16.94 19.59 24.68
CA PRO A 419 -16.86 19.56 26.13
C PRO A 419 -18.23 19.80 26.78
N GLU A 420 -18.34 19.42 28.05
CA GLU A 420 -19.54 19.71 28.83
C GLU A 420 -19.83 21.22 28.86
N GLY A 421 -21.11 21.59 28.76
CA GLY A 421 -21.52 23.00 28.68
C GLY A 421 -21.36 23.66 27.32
N TRP A 422 -20.98 22.92 26.27
CA TRP A 422 -20.95 23.44 24.89
C TRP A 422 -22.04 22.81 24.01
N ARG A 423 -22.55 23.58 23.05
CA ARG A 423 -23.53 23.08 22.08
C ARG A 423 -23.29 23.62 20.67
N TRP A 424 -23.75 22.86 19.69
CA TRP A 424 -23.83 23.31 18.30
C TRP A 424 -24.95 24.34 18.14
N VAL A 425 -24.66 25.44 17.46
CA VAL A 425 -25.64 26.47 17.07
C VAL A 425 -25.49 26.82 15.60
N SER A 426 -26.62 27.11 14.97
CA SER A 426 -26.64 27.62 13.60
C SER A 426 -26.11 29.05 13.59
N ASP A 427 -25.13 29.30 12.73
CA ASP A 427 -24.49 30.61 12.48
C ASP A 427 -24.83 31.08 11.07
N GLY A 428 -26.10 30.96 10.67
CA GLY A 428 -26.60 31.22 9.31
C GLY A 428 -27.20 30.00 8.63
N LEU A 429 -27.68 30.19 7.39
CA LEU A 429 -28.47 29.19 6.65
C LEU A 429 -27.72 27.87 6.39
N TRP A 430 -26.39 27.89 6.36
CA TRP A 430 -25.57 26.73 5.98
C TRP A 430 -24.32 26.54 6.85
N THR A 431 -24.25 27.27 7.97
CA THR A 431 -23.06 27.37 8.80
C THR A 431 -23.44 27.01 10.24
N TRP A 432 -22.61 26.16 10.84
CA TRP A 432 -22.75 25.75 12.23
C TRP A 432 -21.45 26.05 12.97
N THR A 433 -21.59 26.63 14.14
CA THR A 433 -20.51 26.91 15.10
C THR A 433 -20.86 26.30 16.45
N ILE A 434 -20.00 26.50 17.43
CA ILE A 434 -20.21 26.07 18.81
C ILE A 434 -20.26 27.27 19.75
N GLN A 435 -21.06 27.18 20.80
CA GLN A 435 -21.12 28.20 21.86
C GLN A 435 -21.35 27.55 23.23
N PRO A 436 -21.01 28.26 24.32
CA PRO A 436 -21.41 27.85 25.66
C PRO A 436 -22.94 27.78 25.79
N VAL A 437 -23.41 26.83 26.58
CA VAL A 437 -24.80 26.77 27.06
C VAL A 437 -24.92 27.85 28.13
N ALA A 438 -25.85 28.79 27.94
CA ALA A 438 -26.13 29.81 28.95
C ALA A 438 -26.56 29.12 30.27
N PRO A 439 -26.07 29.58 31.43
CA PRO A 439 -26.32 28.95 32.72
C PRO A 439 -27.81 28.92 33.09
#